data_AF-A0A429RPC5-F1
#
_entry.id   AF-A0A429RPC5-F1
#
_cell.length_a   1.000
_cell.length_b   1.000
_cell.length_c   1.000
_cell.angle_alpha   90.00
_cell.angle_beta   90.00
_cell.angle_gamma   90.00
#
_symmetry.space_group_name_H-M   'P 1'
#
loop_
_entity.id
_entity.type
_entity.pdbx_description
1 polymer ?
#
loop_
_entity_poly.entity_id
_entity_poly.type
_entity_poly.pdbx_seq_one_letter_code
_entity_poly.pdbx_strand_id
1 'polypeptide(L)'
;MTTNGYSFLPWLRTGIATRIADPAGTAYTAPTTGRATVPVELDVTGEPVVPGPLLHAPVRQRVQLYGPGDVIGVDPKAISRVEPRPGTTETEPNYLAHIEFYPEDFAWRYSPAAPDHATGRLRPWLALIVLEGPTDTGGPGEFEEGGPPAGPLPYITVRDPAACLPPAEELGAWAHVHVDTDPDEPLVSEPEDMPATLARLRELLRTRPDRACSRIISPRHLGANTPYHAFLVPAFETGRLAGLGEPPDDTDATLASWGPGRAGLPLPYYHRWSFRTGSTGDFEELVRRIQPRKPDPLVARRDIDVLRPDFGLPPIDRPPALGGVLRLGGALRIPRRTRDLWDNWDGRFTAPPPPQPYP
;
A
#
# COMPACT_ATOMS: atom_id res chain seq x y z
N MET A 1 14.57 12.31 -17.68
CA MET A 1 13.74 11.81 -16.58
C MET A 1 13.63 12.94 -15.59
N THR A 2 12.46 13.56 -15.44
CA THR A 2 12.20 14.45 -14.31
C THR A 2 12.12 13.56 -13.08
N THR A 3 12.99 13.78 -12.09
CA THR A 3 12.85 13.17 -10.77
C THR A 3 11.51 13.64 -10.22
N ASN A 4 10.66 12.73 -9.74
CA ASN A 4 9.43 13.06 -9.02
C ASN A 4 9.64 12.73 -7.54
N GLY A 5 9.16 13.59 -6.65
CA GLY A 5 9.07 13.28 -5.22
C GLY A 5 7.71 12.68 -4.90
N TYR A 6 7.67 11.71 -3.99
CA TYR A 6 6.42 11.13 -3.51
C TYR A 6 6.45 11.09 -1.98
N SER A 7 5.32 11.43 -1.37
CA SER A 7 5.12 11.34 0.08
C SER A 7 3.84 10.58 0.36
N PHE A 8 3.88 9.75 1.41
CA PHE A 8 2.77 8.87 1.79
C PHE A 8 2.39 9.13 3.23
N LEU A 9 1.11 9.43 3.49
CA LEU A 9 0.56 9.53 4.84
C LEU A 9 -0.30 8.30 5.11
N PRO A 10 -0.20 7.69 6.30
CA PRO A 10 -0.93 6.45 6.61
C PRO A 10 -2.45 6.67 6.66
N TRP A 11 -2.91 7.90 6.93
CA TRP A 11 -4.30 8.31 6.91
C TRP A 11 -4.41 9.84 6.94
N LEU A 12 -5.58 10.36 6.59
CA LEU A 12 -5.95 11.76 6.79
C LEU A 12 -7.40 11.87 7.21
N ARG A 13 -7.68 12.72 8.20
CA ARG A 13 -9.03 13.17 8.56
C ARG A 13 -9.05 14.69 8.63
N THR A 14 -10.19 15.27 8.32
CA THR A 14 -10.42 16.71 8.38
C THR A 14 -11.60 17.05 9.30
N GLY A 15 -11.71 18.32 9.68
CA GLY A 15 -12.81 18.83 10.49
C GLY A 15 -12.96 18.18 11.86
N ILE A 16 -14.21 18.06 12.32
CA ILE A 16 -14.56 17.56 13.67
C ILE A 16 -14.23 16.06 13.86
N ALA A 17 -14.13 15.28 12.78
CA ALA A 17 -13.76 13.86 12.85
C ALA A 17 -12.32 13.64 13.38
N THR A 18 -11.47 14.66 13.35
CA THR A 18 -10.13 14.62 13.98
C THR A 18 -10.19 14.52 15.51
N ARG A 19 -11.36 14.76 16.13
CA ARG A 19 -11.59 14.68 17.57
C ARG A 19 -12.06 13.31 18.05
N ILE A 20 -12.22 12.34 17.14
CA ILE A 20 -12.51 10.95 17.50
C ILE A 20 -11.25 10.34 18.15
N ALA A 21 -11.34 10.00 19.43
CA ALA A 21 -10.25 9.47 20.24
C ALA A 21 -10.65 8.16 20.95
N ASP A 22 -9.64 7.41 21.41
CA ASP A 22 -9.84 6.12 22.08
C ASP A 22 -10.44 6.29 23.50
N PRO A 23 -11.25 5.33 23.99
CA PRO A 23 -11.94 5.44 25.27
C PRO A 23 -10.99 5.57 26.49
N ALA A 24 -9.72 5.15 26.36
CA ALA A 24 -8.78 5.05 27.47
C ALA A 24 -8.02 6.36 27.81
N GLY A 25 -8.20 7.44 27.04
CA GLY A 25 -7.23 8.55 27.04
C GLY A 25 -7.67 9.92 27.57
N THR A 26 -8.93 10.37 27.41
CA THR A 26 -9.46 11.67 27.91
C THR A 26 -10.86 11.90 27.32
N ALA A 27 -11.81 12.44 28.11
CA ALA A 27 -13.10 13.14 27.84
C ALA A 27 -13.99 12.84 26.59
N TYR A 28 -13.56 12.01 25.65
CA TYR A 28 -14.09 11.78 24.32
C TYR A 28 -14.07 10.27 24.10
N THR A 29 -15.24 9.65 23.95
CA THR A 29 -15.35 8.20 23.78
C THR A 29 -15.74 7.89 22.35
N ALA A 30 -14.94 7.08 21.65
CA ALA A 30 -15.45 6.30 20.53
C ALA A 30 -16.74 5.58 20.99
N PRO A 31 -17.84 5.67 20.22
CA PRO A 31 -19.10 5.09 20.60
C PRO A 31 -18.96 3.57 20.65
N THR A 32 -19.57 2.95 21.66
CA THR A 32 -19.71 1.49 21.70
C THR A 32 -20.82 0.99 20.79
N THR A 33 -21.74 1.87 20.34
CA THR A 33 -22.84 1.56 19.41
C THR A 33 -23.17 2.75 18.49
N GLY A 34 -23.48 2.48 17.23
CA GLY A 34 -23.98 3.48 16.27
C GLY A 34 -22.94 4.49 15.77
N ARG A 35 -23.11 5.77 16.11
CA ARG A 35 -22.36 6.91 15.51
C ARG A 35 -21.32 7.50 16.44
N ALA A 36 -20.21 7.98 15.86
CA ALA A 36 -19.16 8.67 16.62
C ALA A 36 -19.72 9.92 17.30
N THR A 37 -19.40 10.13 18.58
CA THR A 37 -19.97 11.22 19.37
C THR A 37 -18.87 12.12 19.93
N VAL A 38 -18.95 13.41 19.63
CA VAL A 38 -18.02 14.44 20.12
C VAL A 38 -18.78 15.40 21.05
N PRO A 39 -18.35 15.61 22.31
CA PRO A 39 -18.85 16.70 23.13
C PRO A 39 -18.36 18.03 22.55
N VAL A 40 -19.31 18.94 22.37
CA VAL A 40 -19.10 20.31 21.94
C VAL A 40 -19.46 21.21 23.12
N GLU A 41 -18.51 22.04 23.52
CA GLU A 41 -18.71 23.08 24.52
C GLU A 41 -18.80 24.43 23.80
N LEU A 42 -19.86 25.19 24.10
CA LEU A 42 -20.13 26.50 23.54
C LEU A 42 -20.29 27.48 24.71
N ASP A 43 -19.44 28.51 24.76
CA ASP A 43 -19.64 29.62 25.68
C ASP A 43 -20.54 30.66 25.01
N VAL A 44 -21.79 30.74 25.49
CA VAL A 44 -22.76 31.72 25.02
C VAL A 44 -22.63 32.98 25.86
N THR A 45 -22.34 34.10 25.20
CA THR A 45 -22.35 35.42 25.82
C THR A 45 -23.61 36.18 25.44
N GLY A 46 -24.24 36.84 26.41
CA GLY A 46 -25.46 37.61 26.20
C GLY A 46 -25.41 38.95 26.89
N GLU A 47 -25.93 39.99 26.23
CA GLU A 47 -26.16 41.27 26.88
C GLU A 47 -27.36 41.16 27.83
N PRO A 48 -27.21 41.54 29.11
CA PRO A 48 -28.32 41.51 30.04
C PRO A 48 -29.37 42.57 29.66
N VAL A 49 -30.66 42.24 29.87
CA VAL A 49 -31.79 43.16 29.63
C VAL A 49 -31.72 44.41 30.54
N VAL A 50 -31.00 44.31 31.65
CA VAL A 50 -30.72 45.42 32.58
C VAL A 50 -29.22 45.74 32.50
N PRO A 51 -28.80 47.02 32.52
CA PRO A 51 -27.38 47.38 32.42
C PRO A 51 -26.52 46.63 33.45
N GLY A 52 -25.52 45.90 32.95
CA GLY A 52 -24.66 45.04 33.75
C GLY A 52 -23.58 44.36 32.91
N PRO A 53 -22.70 43.55 33.53
CA PRO A 53 -21.68 42.79 32.79
C PRO A 53 -22.33 41.76 31.86
N LEU A 54 -21.59 41.35 30.83
CA LEU A 54 -22.03 40.28 29.93
C LEU A 54 -22.36 39.01 30.73
N LEU A 55 -23.47 38.38 30.37
CA LEU A 55 -23.86 37.08 30.90
C LEU A 55 -23.06 35.99 30.17
N HIS A 56 -22.62 34.98 30.92
CA HIS A 56 -21.91 33.82 30.38
C HIS A 56 -22.69 32.56 30.71
N ALA A 57 -23.01 31.75 29.71
CA ALA A 57 -23.67 30.47 29.86
C ALA A 57 -22.94 29.39 29.07
N PRO A 58 -22.21 28.48 29.74
CA PRO A 58 -21.59 27.34 29.05
C PRO A 58 -22.67 26.32 28.67
N VAL A 59 -22.71 25.94 27.39
CA VAL A 59 -23.58 24.90 26.85
C VAL A 59 -22.73 23.71 26.45
N ARG A 60 -23.06 22.53 26.99
CA ARG A 60 -22.39 21.26 26.66
C ARG A 60 -23.37 20.35 25.94
N GLN A 61 -23.04 19.99 24.69
CA GLN A 61 -23.88 19.10 23.90
C GLN A 61 -23.04 18.00 23.26
N ARG A 62 -23.57 16.77 23.25
CA ARG A 62 -22.96 15.65 22.53
C ARG A 62 -23.51 15.64 21.11
N VAL A 63 -22.63 15.81 20.12
CA VAL A 63 -22.98 15.82 18.70
C VAL A 63 -22.54 14.50 18.08
N GLN A 64 -23.46 13.86 17.35
CA GLN A 64 -23.16 12.66 16.58
C GLN A 64 -22.61 13.05 15.20
N LEU A 65 -21.57 12.36 14.78
CA LEU A 65 -20.96 12.49 13.47
C LEU A 65 -21.53 11.43 12.53
N TYR A 66 -21.64 11.77 11.25
CA TYR A 66 -21.94 10.79 10.21
C TYR A 66 -20.88 9.69 10.20
N GLY A 67 -21.33 8.44 10.13
CA GLY A 67 -20.48 7.24 10.10
C GLY A 67 -20.82 6.34 8.90
N PRO A 68 -20.25 5.12 8.86
CA PRO A 68 -20.43 4.21 7.73
C PRO A 68 -21.90 3.81 7.53
N GLY A 69 -22.66 3.69 8.63
CA GLY A 69 -24.10 3.38 8.61
C GLY A 69 -24.99 4.49 8.04
N ASP A 70 -24.44 5.67 7.72
CA ASP A 70 -25.18 6.76 7.10
C ASP A 70 -24.97 6.83 5.58
N VAL A 71 -24.17 5.91 5.02
CA VAL A 71 -23.74 5.95 3.62
C VAL A 71 -24.31 4.76 2.84
N ILE A 72 -25.21 5.06 1.91
CA ILE A 72 -25.83 4.10 0.99
C ILE A 72 -25.34 4.25 -0.46
N GLY A 73 -24.22 4.94 -0.67
CA GLY A 73 -23.65 5.17 -2.00
C GLY A 73 -22.47 6.12 -1.99
N VAL A 74 -21.61 6.01 -3.00
CA VAL A 74 -20.53 6.97 -3.25
C VAL A 74 -20.78 7.64 -4.61
N ASP A 75 -20.49 8.94 -4.70
CA ASP A 75 -20.52 9.63 -6.00
C ASP A 75 -19.35 9.12 -6.86
N PRO A 76 -19.61 8.58 -8.07
CA PRO A 76 -18.55 8.13 -8.97
C PRO A 76 -17.51 9.20 -9.29
N LYS A 77 -17.87 10.50 -9.21
CA LYS A 77 -16.95 11.62 -9.41
C LYS A 77 -15.90 11.75 -8.32
N ALA A 78 -16.11 11.15 -7.15
CA ALA A 78 -15.09 11.09 -6.11
C ALA A 78 -13.95 10.13 -6.49
N ILE A 79 -14.21 9.16 -7.38
CA ILE A 79 -13.22 8.19 -7.85
C ILE A 79 -12.42 8.83 -8.99
N SER A 80 -11.13 9.07 -8.75
CA SER A 80 -10.24 9.65 -9.77
C SER A 80 -9.67 8.58 -10.70
N ARG A 81 -9.40 7.39 -10.17
CA ARG A 81 -8.79 6.28 -10.92
C ARG A 81 -9.13 4.92 -10.32
N VAL A 82 -9.23 3.92 -11.19
CA VAL A 82 -9.15 2.50 -10.82
C VAL A 82 -8.05 1.83 -11.64
N GLU A 83 -7.34 0.90 -11.03
CA GLU A 83 -6.34 0.07 -11.68
C GLU A 83 -6.53 -1.38 -11.21
N PRO A 84 -6.57 -2.38 -12.10
CA PRO A 84 -6.52 -2.25 -13.56
C PRO A 84 -7.73 -1.51 -14.12
N ARG A 85 -7.58 -0.90 -15.30
CA ARG A 85 -8.71 -0.24 -15.97
C ARG A 85 -9.83 -1.23 -16.26
N PRO A 86 -11.11 -0.83 -16.21
CA PRO A 86 -12.23 -1.70 -16.50
C PRO A 86 -12.10 -2.34 -17.89
N GLY A 87 -12.30 -3.65 -17.97
CA GLY A 87 -12.22 -4.42 -19.21
C GLY A 87 -10.81 -4.75 -19.70
N THR A 88 -9.76 -4.39 -18.95
CA THR A 88 -8.38 -4.80 -19.28
C THR A 88 -8.26 -6.32 -19.26
N THR A 89 -7.64 -6.92 -20.29
CA THR A 89 -7.56 -8.38 -20.43
C THR A 89 -6.21 -8.99 -20.10
N GLU A 90 -5.15 -8.18 -20.09
CA GLU A 90 -3.76 -8.63 -19.97
C GLU A 90 -3.06 -7.92 -18.79
N THR A 91 -3.74 -7.87 -17.63
CA THR A 91 -3.14 -7.32 -16.41
C THR A 91 -2.01 -8.24 -15.93
N GLU A 92 -0.86 -7.69 -15.54
CA GLU A 92 0.21 -8.49 -14.93
C GLU A 92 -0.23 -8.99 -13.54
N PRO A 93 -0.15 -10.31 -13.25
CA PRO A 93 -0.69 -10.87 -12.01
C PRO A 93 0.04 -10.45 -10.72
N ASN A 94 1.29 -9.99 -10.84
CA ASN A 94 2.14 -9.55 -9.73
C ASN A 94 1.81 -8.12 -9.22
N TYR A 95 0.99 -7.35 -9.96
CA TYR A 95 0.53 -6.03 -9.50
C TYR A 95 -0.72 -6.14 -8.63
N LEU A 96 -0.87 -5.18 -7.72
CA LEU A 96 -2.03 -5.05 -6.86
C LEU A 96 -3.06 -4.08 -7.45
N ALA A 97 -4.32 -4.52 -7.48
CA ALA A 97 -5.42 -3.66 -7.86
C ALA A 97 -5.63 -2.55 -6.82
N HIS A 98 -6.01 -1.36 -7.27
CA HIS A 98 -6.28 -0.23 -6.40
C HIS A 98 -7.32 0.72 -6.97
N ILE A 99 -7.88 1.53 -6.08
CA ILE A 99 -8.82 2.62 -6.37
C ILE A 99 -8.30 3.89 -5.71
N GLU A 100 -8.41 5.01 -6.43
CA GLU A 100 -8.02 6.33 -5.97
C GLU A 100 -9.24 7.23 -5.91
N PHE A 101 -9.25 8.09 -4.90
CA PHE A 101 -10.25 9.13 -4.72
C PHE A 101 -9.59 10.50 -4.75
N TYR A 102 -10.26 11.44 -5.42
CA TYR A 102 -9.80 12.83 -5.47
C TYR A 102 -9.69 13.44 -4.05
N PRO A 103 -10.70 13.33 -3.16
CA PRO A 103 -10.53 13.80 -1.79
C PRO A 103 -9.57 12.90 -1.00
N GLU A 104 -8.60 13.52 -0.33
CA GLU A 104 -7.49 12.85 0.36
C GLU A 104 -7.92 12.22 1.69
N ASP A 105 -9.03 12.68 2.26
CA ASP A 105 -9.61 12.12 3.47
C ASP A 105 -10.69 11.06 3.18
N PHE A 106 -11.02 10.82 1.90
CA PHE A 106 -12.21 10.04 1.52
C PHE A 106 -12.22 8.64 2.14
N ALA A 107 -11.09 7.94 2.15
CA ALA A 107 -10.97 6.59 2.71
C ALA A 107 -11.20 6.52 4.24
N TRP A 108 -11.05 7.63 4.98
CA TRP A 108 -11.20 7.68 6.45
C TRP A 108 -12.28 8.63 6.95
N ARG A 109 -12.93 9.37 6.05
CA ARG A 109 -13.91 10.41 6.36
C ARG A 109 -15.00 9.94 7.33
N TYR A 110 -15.48 8.72 7.14
CA TYR A 110 -16.51 8.11 7.99
C TYR A 110 -15.99 7.01 8.90
N SER A 111 -14.67 6.83 9.03
CA SER A 111 -14.13 5.84 9.97
C SER A 111 -14.51 6.23 11.40
N PRO A 112 -15.11 5.34 12.20
CA PRO A 112 -15.55 5.67 13.57
C PRO A 112 -14.50 5.37 14.65
N ALA A 113 -13.39 4.72 14.31
CA ALA A 113 -12.33 4.31 15.24
C ALA A 113 -11.27 5.41 15.48
N ALA A 114 -10.53 5.32 16.58
CA ALA A 114 -9.26 6.03 16.72
C ALA A 114 -8.14 5.33 15.92
N PRO A 115 -7.02 6.03 15.64
CA PRO A 115 -5.83 5.36 15.12
C PRO A 115 -5.31 4.32 16.11
N ASP A 116 -4.87 3.18 15.58
CA ASP A 116 -4.26 2.13 16.36
C ASP A 116 -2.95 2.62 17.02
N HIS A 117 -2.84 2.43 18.33
CA HIS A 117 -1.72 2.94 19.10
C HIS A 117 -0.37 2.28 18.78
N ALA A 118 -0.37 1.02 18.33
CA ALA A 118 0.86 0.28 18.05
C ALA A 118 1.43 0.60 16.67
N THR A 119 0.56 0.75 15.67
CA THR A 119 0.93 0.96 14.27
C THR A 119 0.82 2.42 13.83
N GLY A 120 0.09 3.25 14.57
CA GLY A 120 -0.24 4.63 14.20
C GLY A 120 -1.21 4.74 13.00
N ARG A 121 -1.73 3.60 12.51
CA ARG A 121 -2.61 3.54 11.34
C ARG A 121 -4.07 3.62 11.75
N LEU A 122 -4.91 4.11 10.84
CA LEU A 122 -6.35 4.15 11.04
C LEU A 122 -7.03 3.25 10.01
N ARG A 123 -7.96 2.42 10.47
CA ARG A 123 -8.77 1.58 9.57
C ARG A 123 -9.66 2.47 8.68
N PRO A 124 -9.59 2.33 7.35
CA PRO A 124 -10.49 3.04 6.44
C PRO A 124 -11.93 2.51 6.60
N TRP A 125 -12.93 3.34 6.27
CA TRP A 125 -14.34 2.90 6.29
C TRP A 125 -14.75 2.13 5.04
N LEU A 126 -13.85 2.12 4.05
CA LEU A 126 -13.96 1.41 2.79
C LEU A 126 -12.85 0.36 2.67
N ALA A 127 -13.14 -0.71 1.95
CA ALA A 127 -12.12 -1.67 1.53
C ALA A 127 -12.29 -2.02 0.05
N LEU A 128 -11.17 -2.38 -0.59
CA LEU A 128 -11.17 -2.91 -1.94
C LEU A 128 -10.94 -4.42 -1.91
N ILE A 129 -11.97 -5.16 -2.32
CA ILE A 129 -11.91 -6.62 -2.42
C ILE A 129 -11.86 -7.00 -3.89
N VAL A 130 -10.95 -7.90 -4.25
CA VAL A 130 -10.84 -8.48 -5.59
C VAL A 130 -11.11 -9.97 -5.51
N LEU A 131 -12.07 -10.44 -6.29
CA LEU A 131 -12.54 -11.82 -6.30
C LEU A 131 -12.52 -12.39 -7.71
N GLU A 132 -12.24 -13.68 -7.82
CA GLU A 132 -12.30 -14.42 -9.09
C GLU A 132 -13.74 -14.47 -9.57
N GLY A 133 -13.94 -14.07 -10.82
CA GLY A 133 -15.22 -14.20 -11.52
C GLY A 133 -15.47 -15.62 -12.00
N PRO A 134 -16.66 -15.89 -12.54
CA PRO A 134 -16.94 -17.14 -13.24
C PRO A 134 -15.90 -17.40 -14.34
N THR A 135 -15.44 -18.65 -14.46
CA THR A 135 -14.46 -19.01 -15.49
C THR A 135 -15.13 -19.09 -16.86
N ASP A 136 -14.34 -18.96 -17.94
CA ASP A 136 -14.84 -19.14 -19.32
C ASP A 136 -15.43 -20.53 -19.56
N THR A 137 -15.02 -21.53 -18.75
CA THR A 137 -15.52 -22.90 -18.77
C THR A 137 -16.80 -23.12 -17.95
N GLY A 138 -17.37 -22.05 -17.39
CA GLY A 138 -18.60 -22.10 -16.59
C GLY A 138 -18.40 -22.56 -15.14
N GLY A 139 -17.16 -22.58 -14.64
CA GLY A 139 -16.87 -22.81 -13.23
C GLY A 139 -17.37 -21.63 -12.38
N PRO A 140 -17.85 -21.89 -11.16
CA PRO A 140 -18.30 -20.83 -10.26
C PRO A 140 -17.11 -19.94 -9.88
N GLY A 141 -17.31 -18.62 -9.83
CA GLY A 141 -16.35 -17.68 -9.25
C GLY A 141 -16.36 -17.73 -7.72
N GLU A 142 -15.56 -16.87 -7.07
CA GLU A 142 -15.43 -16.77 -5.61
C GLU A 142 -16.64 -16.12 -4.91
N PHE A 143 -17.62 -15.63 -5.67
CA PHE A 143 -18.80 -14.95 -5.14
C PHE A 143 -20.08 -15.36 -5.85
N GLU A 144 -21.20 -15.07 -5.20
CA GLU A 144 -22.54 -15.09 -5.77
C GLU A 144 -23.12 -13.68 -5.70
N GLU A 145 -23.71 -13.23 -6.80
CA GLU A 145 -24.36 -11.92 -6.84
C GLU A 145 -25.77 -12.02 -6.28
N GLY A 146 -26.13 -11.05 -5.45
CA GLY A 146 -27.50 -10.78 -5.04
C GLY A 146 -27.93 -9.40 -5.51
N GLY A 147 -29.16 -9.31 -6.00
CA GLY A 147 -29.85 -8.05 -6.30
C GLY A 147 -31.09 -7.93 -5.41
N PRO A 148 -31.50 -6.72 -5.01
CA PRO A 148 -32.57 -6.59 -4.04
C PRO A 148 -33.95 -6.81 -4.68
N PRO A 149 -34.87 -7.53 -4.00
CA PRO A 149 -36.29 -7.17 -4.03
C PRO A 149 -36.60 -5.99 -3.08
N ALA A 150 -35.73 -5.68 -2.09
CA ALA A 150 -36.03 -4.71 -1.03
C ALA A 150 -34.86 -3.88 -0.40
N GLY A 151 -33.58 -4.17 -0.65
CA GLY A 151 -32.42 -3.41 -0.11
C GLY A 151 -31.95 -2.25 -1.01
N PRO A 152 -31.21 -1.25 -0.48
CA PRO A 152 -30.80 -0.07 -1.23
C PRO A 152 -29.61 -0.30 -2.18
N LEU A 153 -28.76 -1.30 -1.91
CA LEU A 153 -27.58 -1.60 -2.73
C LEU A 153 -27.57 -3.05 -3.25
N PRO A 154 -26.93 -3.31 -4.41
CA PRO A 154 -26.55 -4.66 -4.80
C PRO A 154 -25.49 -5.21 -3.84
N TYR A 155 -25.43 -6.53 -3.70
CA TYR A 155 -24.50 -7.20 -2.81
C TYR A 155 -23.90 -8.46 -3.42
N ILE A 156 -22.83 -8.94 -2.79
CA ILE A 156 -22.22 -10.23 -3.08
C ILE A 156 -22.18 -11.10 -1.83
N THR A 157 -22.28 -12.40 -1.98
CA THR A 157 -21.95 -13.38 -0.95
C THR A 157 -20.65 -14.06 -1.35
N VAL A 158 -19.60 -13.89 -0.54
CA VAL A 158 -18.29 -14.50 -0.80
C VAL A 158 -18.32 -15.95 -0.33
N ARG A 159 -17.94 -16.88 -1.21
CA ARG A 159 -18.04 -18.33 -0.96
C ARG A 159 -17.07 -18.80 0.13
N ASP A 160 -15.83 -18.31 0.08
CA ASP A 160 -14.81 -18.56 1.11
C ASP A 160 -14.20 -17.24 1.61
N PRO A 161 -14.87 -16.55 2.54
CA PRO A 161 -14.40 -15.27 3.03
C PRO A 161 -13.03 -15.33 3.71
N ALA A 162 -12.69 -16.45 4.34
CA ALA A 162 -11.42 -16.60 5.05
C ALA A 162 -10.22 -16.67 4.09
N ALA A 163 -10.41 -17.28 2.91
CA ALA A 163 -9.40 -17.31 1.86
C ALA A 163 -9.38 -16.04 0.99
N CYS A 164 -10.53 -15.39 0.80
CA CYS A 164 -10.67 -14.33 -0.19
C CYS A 164 -10.59 -12.91 0.39
N LEU A 165 -10.97 -12.70 1.65
CA LEU A 165 -11.02 -11.38 2.27
C LEU A 165 -9.78 -11.14 3.13
N PRO A 166 -9.19 -9.94 3.10
CA PRO A 166 -8.09 -9.61 3.99
C PRO A 166 -8.54 -9.57 5.45
N PRO A 167 -7.65 -9.84 6.43
CA PRO A 167 -7.94 -9.58 7.83
C PRO A 167 -8.36 -8.11 8.04
N ALA A 168 -9.46 -7.89 8.74
CA ALA A 168 -10.06 -6.55 8.84
C ALA A 168 -9.17 -5.56 9.62
N GLU A 169 -8.37 -6.07 10.56
CA GLU A 169 -7.35 -5.35 11.30
C GLU A 169 -6.21 -4.83 10.41
N GLU A 170 -5.94 -5.49 9.29
CA GLU A 170 -4.85 -5.12 8.37
C GLU A 170 -5.28 -4.08 7.32
N LEU A 171 -6.56 -3.70 7.25
CA LEU A 171 -7.06 -2.75 6.23
C LEU A 171 -6.36 -1.38 6.28
N GLY A 172 -5.91 -0.94 7.46
CA GLY A 172 -5.11 0.29 7.59
C GLY A 172 -3.74 0.20 6.90
N ALA A 173 -3.25 -1.01 6.61
CA ALA A 173 -2.01 -1.22 5.87
C ALA A 173 -2.14 -0.95 4.36
N TRP A 174 -3.36 -1.12 3.84
CA TRP A 174 -3.68 -1.11 2.41
C TRP A 174 -4.36 0.18 1.94
N ALA A 175 -4.35 1.21 2.76
CA ALA A 175 -4.80 2.55 2.38
C ALA A 175 -3.77 3.60 2.78
N HIS A 176 -3.61 4.63 1.96
CA HIS A 176 -2.74 5.78 2.26
C HIS A 176 -3.19 7.02 1.49
N VAL A 177 -2.76 8.19 1.94
CA VAL A 177 -2.76 9.40 1.12
C VAL A 177 -1.48 9.39 0.31
N HIS A 178 -1.60 9.56 -0.99
CA HIS A 178 -0.49 9.74 -1.89
C HIS A 178 -0.37 11.22 -2.25
N VAL A 179 0.80 11.81 -2.05
CA VAL A 179 1.10 13.20 -2.39
C VAL A 179 2.27 13.24 -3.35
N ASP A 180 2.03 13.81 -4.53
CA ASP A 180 3.06 14.13 -5.52
C ASP A 180 3.77 15.41 -5.11
N THR A 181 5.05 15.30 -4.76
CA THR A 181 5.88 16.43 -4.33
C THR A 181 6.98 16.71 -5.35
N ASP A 182 7.55 17.90 -5.26
CA ASP A 182 8.78 18.20 -5.97
C ASP A 182 9.95 17.52 -5.24
N PRO A 183 10.95 16.96 -5.94
CA PRO A 183 12.05 16.20 -5.33
C PRO A 183 12.85 17.01 -4.31
N ASP A 184 13.01 18.31 -4.58
CA ASP A 184 13.77 19.24 -3.76
C ASP A 184 12.97 19.76 -2.55
N GLU A 185 11.66 19.50 -2.53
CA GLU A 185 10.73 19.95 -1.48
C GLU A 185 9.84 18.78 -1.01
N PRO A 186 10.40 17.77 -0.32
CA PRO A 186 9.62 16.66 0.20
C PRO A 186 8.62 17.16 1.25
N LEU A 187 7.39 16.63 1.21
CA LEU A 187 6.34 16.98 2.17
C LEU A 187 6.77 16.64 3.59
N VAL A 188 7.29 15.41 3.77
CA VAL A 188 7.83 14.91 5.03
C VAL A 188 9.35 15.04 4.98
N SER A 189 9.89 16.04 5.67
CA SER A 189 11.35 16.18 5.84
C SER A 189 11.83 15.60 7.17
N GLU A 190 11.01 15.73 8.22
CA GLU A 190 11.29 15.25 9.58
C GLU A 190 10.03 14.55 10.11
N PRO A 191 10.04 13.21 10.30
CA PRO A 191 8.85 12.46 10.71
C PRO A 191 8.26 12.91 12.06
N GLU A 192 9.08 13.51 12.91
CA GLU A 192 8.70 13.95 14.26
C GLU A 192 7.96 15.29 14.28
N ASP A 193 8.09 16.12 13.22
CA ASP A 193 7.40 17.40 13.09
C ASP A 193 6.13 17.27 12.24
N MET A 194 5.16 16.56 12.80
CA MET A 194 3.83 16.40 12.21
C MET A 194 3.11 17.75 12.02
N PRO A 195 3.17 18.72 12.97
CA PRO A 195 2.57 20.05 12.76
C PRO A 195 3.08 20.77 11.50
N ALA A 196 4.39 20.79 11.26
CA ALA A 196 4.95 21.41 10.04
C ALA A 196 4.55 20.64 8.78
N THR A 197 4.58 19.30 8.83
CA THR A 197 4.14 18.43 7.73
C THR A 197 2.69 18.73 7.32
N LEU A 198 1.78 18.85 8.30
CA LEU A 198 0.38 19.18 8.04
C LEU A 198 0.20 20.61 7.52
N ALA A 199 1.01 21.57 7.95
CA ALA A 199 0.98 22.94 7.43
C ALA A 199 1.37 22.99 5.95
N ARG A 200 2.42 22.27 5.56
CA ARG A 200 2.86 22.13 4.16
C ARG A 200 1.82 21.43 3.31
N LEU A 201 1.21 20.35 3.83
CA LEU A 201 0.13 19.65 3.14
C LEU A 201 -1.03 20.59 2.86
N ARG A 202 -1.49 21.35 3.87
CA ARG A 202 -2.59 22.31 3.69
C ARG A 202 -2.28 23.34 2.61
N GLU A 203 -1.06 23.86 2.58
CA GLU A 203 -0.64 24.82 1.56
C GLU A 203 -0.58 24.19 0.16
N LEU A 204 -0.07 22.96 0.06
CA LEU A 204 -0.07 22.20 -1.19
C LEU A 204 -1.49 21.96 -1.70
N LEU A 205 -2.41 21.50 -0.85
CA LEU A 205 -3.80 21.27 -1.25
C LEU A 205 -4.51 22.58 -1.64
N ARG A 206 -4.17 23.71 -1.02
CA ARG A 206 -4.72 25.02 -1.35
C ARG A 206 -4.24 25.54 -2.72
N THR A 207 -3.00 25.24 -3.10
CA THR A 207 -2.36 25.79 -4.30
C THR A 207 -2.36 24.83 -5.49
N ARG A 208 -2.31 23.53 -5.22
CA ARG A 208 -2.19 22.43 -6.18
C ARG A 208 -3.01 21.21 -5.69
N PRO A 209 -4.35 21.31 -5.64
CA PRO A 209 -5.20 20.23 -5.11
C PRO A 209 -5.04 18.91 -5.87
N ASP A 210 -4.73 18.95 -7.18
CA ASP A 210 -4.58 17.74 -8.00
C ASP A 210 -3.28 16.94 -7.72
N ARG A 211 -2.48 17.36 -6.74
CA ARG A 211 -1.22 16.71 -6.34
C ARG A 211 -1.39 15.72 -5.20
N ALA A 212 -2.60 15.48 -4.73
CA ALA A 212 -2.86 14.49 -3.71
C ALA A 212 -4.11 13.68 -4.02
N CYS A 213 -4.13 12.44 -3.52
CA CYS A 213 -5.31 11.59 -3.56
C CYS A 213 -5.28 10.63 -2.36
N SER A 214 -6.42 10.02 -2.04
CA SER A 214 -6.43 8.83 -1.19
C SER A 214 -6.50 7.58 -2.05
N ARG A 215 -5.71 6.56 -1.71
CA ARG A 215 -5.65 5.29 -2.43
C ARG A 215 -5.99 4.13 -1.49
N ILE A 216 -6.84 3.22 -1.95
CA ILE A 216 -7.10 1.93 -1.32
C ILE A 216 -6.62 0.83 -2.26
N ILE A 217 -5.85 -0.11 -1.74
CA ILE A 217 -5.24 -1.23 -2.47
C ILE A 217 -5.90 -2.53 -2.00
N SER A 218 -6.09 -3.47 -2.93
CA SER A 218 -6.47 -4.83 -2.57
C SER A 218 -5.22 -5.68 -2.38
N PRO A 219 -5.05 -6.38 -1.25
CA PRO A 219 -3.90 -7.27 -1.03
C PRO A 219 -3.98 -8.61 -1.77
N ARG A 220 -5.01 -8.82 -2.60
CA ARG A 220 -5.19 -10.06 -3.36
C ARG A 220 -4.03 -10.25 -4.34
N HIS A 221 -3.29 -11.34 -4.16
CA HIS A 221 -2.40 -11.84 -5.20
C HIS A 221 -3.23 -12.43 -6.34
N LEU A 222 -2.97 -11.99 -7.56
CA LEU A 222 -3.76 -12.40 -8.72
C LEU A 222 -3.16 -13.67 -9.35
N GLY A 223 -4.04 -14.58 -9.77
CA GLY A 223 -3.69 -15.72 -10.62
C GLY A 223 -3.53 -15.28 -12.07
N ALA A 224 -2.75 -16.02 -12.85
CA ALA A 224 -2.59 -15.78 -14.28
C ALA A 224 -3.81 -16.27 -15.07
N ASN A 225 -4.16 -15.58 -16.16
CA ASN A 225 -5.30 -15.90 -17.02
C ASN A 225 -6.66 -15.99 -16.30
N THR A 226 -6.85 -15.23 -15.23
CA THR A 226 -8.03 -15.33 -14.37
C THR A 226 -8.92 -14.09 -14.51
N PRO A 227 -10.24 -14.24 -14.71
CA PRO A 227 -11.17 -13.13 -14.65
C PRO A 227 -11.38 -12.69 -13.20
N TYR A 228 -11.32 -11.38 -12.97
CA TYR A 228 -11.47 -10.77 -11.65
C TYR A 228 -12.55 -9.70 -11.66
N HIS A 229 -13.23 -9.56 -10.52
CA HIS A 229 -14.09 -8.43 -10.19
C HIS A 229 -13.58 -7.74 -8.94
N ALA A 230 -13.49 -6.42 -9.00
CA ALA A 230 -13.13 -5.58 -7.88
C ALA A 230 -14.37 -4.88 -7.33
N PHE A 231 -14.49 -4.86 -6.01
CA PHE A 231 -15.63 -4.33 -5.28
C PHE A 231 -15.15 -3.35 -4.21
N LEU A 232 -15.67 -2.13 -4.27
CA LEU A 232 -15.53 -1.16 -3.19
C LEU A 232 -16.67 -1.37 -2.18
N VAL A 233 -16.34 -1.79 -0.97
CA VAL A 233 -17.32 -2.20 0.05
C VAL A 233 -17.17 -1.40 1.35
N PRO A 234 -18.22 -1.28 2.19
CA PRO A 234 -18.07 -0.78 3.55
C PRO A 234 -17.27 -1.78 4.40
N ALA A 235 -16.24 -1.28 5.09
CA ALA A 235 -15.37 -2.08 5.94
C ALA A 235 -15.96 -2.33 7.35
N PHE A 236 -16.91 -1.49 7.78
CA PHE A 236 -17.57 -1.58 9.09
C PHE A 236 -19.00 -2.12 8.97
N GLU A 237 -19.41 -2.90 9.97
CA GLU A 237 -20.69 -3.59 10.00
C GLU A 237 -21.88 -2.64 9.89
N THR A 238 -21.79 -1.46 10.53
CA THR A 238 -22.83 -0.43 10.42
C THR A 238 -23.09 -0.03 8.97
N GLY A 239 -22.04 0.06 8.14
CA GLY A 239 -22.16 0.32 6.71
C GLY A 239 -22.68 -0.88 5.92
N ARG A 240 -22.30 -2.11 6.30
CA ARG A 240 -22.86 -3.34 5.70
C ARG A 240 -24.37 -3.41 5.90
N LEU A 241 -24.84 -3.20 7.13
CA LEU A 241 -26.27 -3.21 7.46
C LEU A 241 -27.03 -2.11 6.71
N ALA A 242 -26.52 -0.88 6.72
CA ALA A 242 -27.14 0.23 6.00
C ALA A 242 -27.25 -0.04 4.49
N GLY A 243 -26.21 -0.60 3.88
CA GLY A 243 -26.22 -0.99 2.46
C GLY A 243 -27.20 -2.11 2.13
N LEU A 244 -27.56 -2.95 3.10
CA LEU A 244 -28.58 -3.98 2.97
C LEU A 244 -29.99 -3.50 3.34
N GLY A 245 -30.13 -2.27 3.89
CA GLY A 245 -31.40 -1.72 4.36
C GLY A 245 -31.77 -2.19 5.77
N GLU A 246 -30.81 -2.71 6.52
CA GLU A 246 -30.97 -3.14 7.91
C GLU A 246 -30.56 -1.99 8.88
N PRO A 247 -31.23 -1.84 10.03
CA PRO A 247 -30.94 -0.76 10.98
C PRO A 247 -29.60 -0.98 11.72
N PRO A 248 -28.65 -0.02 11.70
CA PRO A 248 -27.34 -0.18 12.32
C PRO A 248 -27.25 0.27 13.80
N ASP A 249 -28.34 0.80 14.38
CA ASP A 249 -28.30 1.59 15.63
C ASP A 249 -27.72 0.86 16.85
N ASP A 250 -27.99 -0.45 16.98
CA ASP A 250 -27.52 -1.29 18.10
C ASP A 250 -26.18 -1.98 17.82
N THR A 251 -25.54 -1.69 16.69
CA THR A 251 -24.29 -2.32 16.27
C THR A 251 -23.08 -1.51 16.75
N ASP A 252 -22.04 -2.18 17.23
CA ASP A 252 -20.76 -1.53 17.53
C ASP A 252 -20.21 -0.83 16.28
N ALA A 253 -19.95 0.47 16.41
CA ALA A 253 -19.49 1.32 15.32
C ALA A 253 -18.17 0.83 14.72
N THR A 254 -17.30 0.24 15.53
CA THR A 254 -15.94 -0.18 15.17
C THR A 254 -15.84 -1.63 14.71
N LEU A 255 -16.96 -2.34 14.72
CA LEU A 255 -17.06 -3.73 14.30
C LEU A 255 -16.89 -3.85 12.78
N ALA A 256 -16.05 -4.80 12.36
CA ALA A 256 -15.79 -5.04 10.95
C ALA A 256 -16.97 -5.76 10.27
N SER A 257 -17.16 -5.49 8.98
CA SER A 257 -18.18 -6.12 8.13
C SER A 257 -17.98 -7.64 7.95
N TRP A 258 -16.74 -8.12 8.09
CA TRP A 258 -16.38 -9.53 8.02
C TRP A 258 -15.29 -9.85 9.05
N GLY A 259 -15.07 -11.14 9.29
CA GLY A 259 -14.05 -11.63 10.23
C GLY A 259 -14.49 -12.90 10.96
N PRO A 260 -13.79 -13.28 12.04
CA PRO A 260 -14.13 -14.45 12.83
C PRO A 260 -15.59 -14.42 13.30
N GLY A 261 -16.33 -15.51 13.04
CA GLY A 261 -17.75 -15.62 13.38
C GLY A 261 -18.72 -14.90 12.42
N ARG A 262 -18.24 -14.31 11.32
CA ARG A 262 -19.01 -13.54 10.33
C ARG A 262 -18.81 -14.02 8.89
N ALA A 263 -18.69 -15.33 8.69
CA ALA A 263 -18.51 -15.91 7.36
C ALA A 263 -19.83 -16.02 6.60
N GLY A 264 -19.80 -15.78 5.28
CA GLY A 264 -20.93 -15.98 4.37
C GLY A 264 -22.02 -14.92 4.44
N LEU A 265 -21.76 -13.76 5.07
CA LEU A 265 -22.71 -12.66 5.12
C LEU A 265 -22.75 -11.89 3.78
N PRO A 266 -23.93 -11.40 3.37
CA PRO A 266 -24.05 -10.48 2.24
C PRO A 266 -23.22 -9.20 2.45
N LEU A 267 -22.45 -8.83 1.44
CA LEU A 267 -21.56 -7.67 1.41
C LEU A 267 -22.04 -6.72 0.31
N PRO A 268 -22.66 -5.56 0.66
CA PRO A 268 -23.05 -4.56 -0.32
C PRO A 268 -21.81 -3.88 -0.88
N TYR A 269 -21.91 -3.35 -2.09
CA TYR A 269 -20.82 -2.60 -2.72
C TYR A 269 -21.30 -1.26 -3.29
N TYR A 270 -20.43 -0.27 -3.22
CA TYR A 270 -20.67 1.07 -3.76
C TYR A 270 -20.17 1.23 -5.20
N HIS A 271 -19.16 0.45 -5.58
CA HIS A 271 -18.59 0.47 -6.92
C HIS A 271 -18.05 -0.91 -7.31
N ARG A 272 -18.14 -1.24 -8.61
CA ARG A 272 -17.67 -2.51 -9.17
C ARG A 272 -17.02 -2.26 -10.53
N TRP A 273 -15.92 -2.96 -10.80
CA TRP A 273 -15.40 -3.14 -12.16
C TRP A 273 -14.82 -4.53 -12.34
N SER A 274 -14.51 -4.89 -13.58
CA SER A 274 -13.92 -6.19 -13.93
C SER A 274 -12.67 -6.03 -14.78
N PHE A 275 -11.77 -6.98 -14.67
CA PHE A 275 -10.56 -7.10 -15.49
C PHE A 275 -10.14 -8.57 -15.57
N ARG A 276 -9.20 -8.89 -16.43
CA ARG A 276 -8.58 -10.21 -16.56
C ARG A 276 -7.07 -10.05 -16.50
N THR A 277 -6.42 -11.01 -15.88
CA THR A 277 -4.96 -11.11 -15.93
C THR A 277 -4.51 -11.84 -17.18
N GLY A 278 -3.34 -11.43 -17.68
CA GLY A 278 -2.71 -12.05 -18.84
C GLY A 278 -1.97 -13.34 -18.51
N SER A 279 -1.35 -13.91 -19.54
CA SER A 279 -0.38 -14.99 -19.35
C SER A 279 0.90 -14.47 -18.70
N THR A 280 1.62 -15.38 -18.04
CA THR A 280 2.95 -15.14 -17.47
C THR A 280 3.89 -14.46 -18.49
N GLY A 281 4.60 -13.44 -18.03
CA GLY A 281 5.57 -12.67 -18.83
C GLY A 281 6.05 -11.39 -18.15
N ASP A 282 5.78 -11.23 -16.86
CA ASP A 282 6.19 -10.06 -16.09
C ASP A 282 7.70 -10.10 -15.80
N PHE A 283 8.21 -8.97 -15.31
CA PHE A 283 9.61 -8.85 -14.94
C PHE A 283 10.01 -9.90 -13.89
N GLU A 284 9.12 -10.27 -12.97
CA GLU A 284 9.40 -11.27 -11.95
C GLU A 284 9.70 -12.64 -12.57
N GLU A 285 8.91 -13.07 -13.55
CA GLU A 285 9.14 -14.32 -14.25
C GLU A 285 10.48 -14.30 -15.00
N LEU A 286 10.78 -13.21 -15.70
CA LEU A 286 12.06 -13.05 -16.40
C LEU A 286 13.23 -13.14 -15.43
N VAL A 287 13.11 -12.53 -14.25
CA VAL A 287 14.13 -12.63 -13.18
C VAL A 287 14.23 -14.06 -12.64
N ARG A 288 13.10 -14.76 -12.42
CA ARG A 288 13.09 -16.17 -11.98
C ARG A 288 13.73 -17.11 -12.99
N ARG A 289 13.71 -16.77 -14.27
CA ARG A 289 14.38 -17.54 -15.36
C ARG A 289 15.89 -17.30 -15.43
N ILE A 290 16.45 -16.33 -14.69
CA ILE A 290 17.90 -16.09 -14.68
C ILE A 290 18.60 -17.28 -14.03
N GLN A 291 19.35 -18.04 -14.83
CA GLN A 291 20.18 -19.13 -14.35
C GLN A 291 21.63 -18.66 -14.19
N PRO A 292 22.25 -18.78 -13.00
CA PRO A 292 23.65 -18.48 -12.83
C PRO A 292 24.48 -19.47 -13.64
N ARG A 293 25.33 -18.97 -14.53
CA ARG A 293 26.29 -19.80 -15.28
C ARG A 293 27.65 -19.72 -14.62
N LYS A 294 28.32 -20.87 -14.48
CA LYS A 294 29.73 -20.91 -14.09
C LYS A 294 30.55 -20.37 -15.28
N PRO A 295 31.23 -19.22 -15.16
CA PRO A 295 32.06 -18.72 -16.24
C PRO A 295 33.23 -19.68 -16.48
N ASP A 296 33.67 -19.78 -17.74
CA ASP A 296 34.86 -20.55 -18.10
C ASP A 296 36.07 -20.02 -17.29
N PRO A 297 36.93 -20.88 -16.70
CA PRO A 297 38.12 -20.45 -15.96
C PRO A 297 39.07 -19.51 -16.72
N LEU A 298 39.03 -19.51 -18.05
CA LEU A 298 39.80 -18.65 -18.94
C LEU A 298 39.15 -17.28 -19.18
N VAL A 299 37.92 -17.04 -18.71
CA VAL A 299 37.29 -15.72 -18.81
C VAL A 299 38.21 -14.69 -18.16
N ALA A 300 38.47 -13.62 -18.91
CA ALA A 300 39.35 -12.52 -18.51
C ALA A 300 40.81 -12.91 -18.28
N ARG A 301 41.27 -14.00 -18.91
CA ARG A 301 42.67 -14.42 -18.94
C ARG A 301 43.08 -14.68 -20.38
N ARG A 302 44.23 -14.17 -20.77
CA ARG A 302 44.85 -14.51 -22.05
C ARG A 302 46.26 -15.04 -21.81
N ASP A 303 46.52 -16.22 -22.35
CA ASP A 303 47.85 -16.81 -22.35
C ASP A 303 48.79 -15.97 -23.22
N ILE A 304 49.97 -15.65 -22.69
CA ILE A 304 51.04 -14.90 -23.34
C ILE A 304 52.31 -15.74 -23.24
N ASP A 305 52.89 -16.08 -24.38
CA ASP A 305 54.22 -16.68 -24.44
C ASP A 305 55.28 -15.63 -24.08
N VAL A 306 56.10 -15.95 -23.08
CA VAL A 306 57.18 -15.10 -22.56
C VAL A 306 58.55 -15.78 -22.65
N LEU A 307 58.67 -16.87 -23.44
CA LEU A 307 59.95 -17.54 -23.73
C LEU A 307 60.73 -16.86 -24.84
N ARG A 308 60.05 -16.14 -25.73
CA ARG A 308 60.67 -15.44 -26.86
C ARG A 308 60.21 -13.99 -26.92
N PRO A 309 60.44 -13.19 -25.87
CA PRO A 309 60.14 -11.77 -25.95
C PRO A 309 61.07 -11.13 -26.99
N ASP A 310 60.50 -10.25 -27.82
CA ASP A 310 61.28 -9.44 -28.76
C ASP A 310 62.04 -8.32 -28.01
N PHE A 311 62.81 -7.50 -28.71
CA PHE A 311 63.53 -6.32 -28.17
C PHE A 311 64.65 -6.63 -27.16
N GLY A 312 65.26 -7.82 -27.23
CA GLY A 312 66.44 -8.18 -26.43
C GLY A 312 66.15 -8.41 -24.95
N LEU A 313 64.88 -8.61 -24.58
CA LEU A 313 64.49 -8.94 -23.21
C LEU A 313 64.83 -10.40 -22.88
N PRO A 314 65.23 -10.71 -21.63
CA PRO A 314 65.42 -12.09 -21.21
C PRO A 314 64.08 -12.84 -21.12
N PRO A 315 64.06 -14.16 -21.39
CA PRO A 315 62.86 -14.97 -21.23
C PRO A 315 62.43 -15.07 -19.75
N ILE A 316 61.14 -15.25 -19.52
CA ILE A 316 60.60 -15.59 -18.21
C ILE A 316 60.35 -17.10 -18.19
N ASP A 317 61.32 -17.84 -17.67
CA ASP A 317 61.33 -19.31 -17.63
C ASP A 317 61.17 -19.88 -16.20
N ARG A 318 60.99 -19.00 -15.20
CA ARG A 318 60.79 -19.39 -13.79
C ARG A 318 59.49 -18.81 -13.22
N PRO A 319 58.77 -19.57 -12.37
CA PRO A 319 58.99 -20.99 -12.04
C PRO A 319 58.73 -21.93 -13.24
N PRO A 320 59.46 -23.06 -13.36
CA PRO A 320 59.32 -24.01 -14.49
C PRO A 320 57.89 -24.50 -14.72
N ALA A 321 57.08 -24.55 -13.65
CA ALA A 321 55.68 -24.96 -13.69
C ALA A 321 54.77 -24.03 -14.54
N LEU A 322 55.22 -22.83 -14.90
CA LEU A 322 54.50 -21.94 -15.82
C LEU A 322 54.74 -22.28 -17.30
N GLY A 323 55.76 -23.09 -17.60
CA GLY A 323 56.09 -23.48 -18.98
C GLY A 323 56.36 -22.30 -19.92
N GLY A 324 56.73 -21.12 -19.37
CA GLY A 324 56.95 -19.92 -20.17
C GLY A 324 55.68 -19.23 -20.69
N VAL A 325 54.53 -19.51 -20.07
CA VAL A 325 53.26 -18.86 -20.38
C VAL A 325 52.77 -18.06 -19.17
N LEU A 326 52.54 -16.77 -19.36
CA LEU A 326 51.85 -15.92 -18.37
C LEU A 326 50.39 -15.71 -18.76
N ARG A 327 49.53 -15.49 -17.76
CA ARG A 327 48.11 -15.19 -17.98
C ARG A 327 47.85 -13.73 -17.70
N LEU A 328 47.67 -12.94 -18.75
CA LEU A 328 47.28 -11.54 -18.62
C LEU A 328 45.83 -11.45 -18.15
N GLY A 329 45.62 -10.82 -16.99
CA GLY A 329 44.29 -10.53 -16.46
C GLY A 329 43.63 -9.36 -17.19
N GLY A 330 42.35 -9.51 -17.55
CA GLY A 330 41.50 -8.44 -18.04
C GLY A 330 40.76 -7.70 -16.92
N ALA A 331 39.86 -6.78 -17.30
CA ALA A 331 39.05 -5.99 -16.36
C ALA A 331 37.98 -6.79 -15.58
N LEU A 332 37.68 -8.01 -16.02
CA LEU A 332 36.72 -8.90 -15.37
C LEU A 332 37.44 -9.90 -14.46
N ARG A 333 36.78 -10.31 -13.37
CA ARG A 333 37.29 -11.34 -12.46
C ARG A 333 36.19 -12.33 -12.14
N ILE A 334 36.49 -13.62 -12.30
CA ILE A 334 35.57 -14.70 -11.92
C ILE A 334 35.40 -14.68 -10.39
N PRO A 335 34.16 -14.52 -9.87
CA PRO A 335 33.90 -14.60 -8.44
C PRO A 335 34.31 -15.95 -7.86
N ARG A 336 34.90 -15.95 -6.66
CA ARG A 336 35.32 -17.17 -5.93
C ARG A 336 36.26 -18.10 -6.70
N ARG A 337 36.95 -17.63 -7.74
CA ARG A 337 38.01 -18.41 -8.41
C ARG A 337 39.14 -18.69 -7.43
N THR A 338 39.52 -19.97 -7.31
CA THR A 338 40.72 -20.38 -6.56
C THR A 338 41.94 -19.69 -7.18
N ARG A 339 42.79 -19.08 -6.35
CA ARG A 339 44.04 -18.51 -6.83
C ARG A 339 44.91 -19.63 -7.40
N ASP A 340 45.55 -19.36 -8.54
CA ASP A 340 46.44 -20.29 -9.22
C ASP A 340 47.86 -19.73 -9.32
N LEU A 341 48.78 -20.54 -9.85
CA LEU A 341 50.20 -20.21 -9.96
C LEU A 341 50.47 -18.90 -10.71
N TRP A 342 49.59 -18.53 -11.64
CA TRP A 342 49.71 -17.33 -12.46
C TRP A 342 49.34 -16.02 -11.75
N ASP A 343 48.65 -16.07 -10.61
CA ASP A 343 48.17 -14.85 -9.91
C ASP A 343 49.28 -14.07 -9.23
N ASN A 344 50.31 -14.76 -8.72
CA ASN A 344 51.42 -14.19 -7.96
C ASN A 344 52.76 -14.78 -8.43
N TRP A 345 52.92 -14.96 -9.74
CA TRP A 345 54.07 -15.66 -10.31
C TRP A 345 55.42 -14.96 -10.03
N ASP A 346 55.41 -13.64 -9.86
CA ASP A 346 56.60 -12.80 -9.64
C ASP A 346 56.89 -12.52 -8.16
N GLY A 347 56.03 -12.98 -7.24
CA GLY A 347 56.18 -12.85 -5.79
C GLY A 347 56.29 -11.40 -5.28
N ARG A 348 56.01 -10.40 -6.11
CA ARG A 348 56.36 -8.99 -5.84
C ARG A 348 55.39 -8.28 -4.89
N PHE A 349 54.20 -8.83 -4.72
CA PHE A 349 53.18 -8.33 -3.80
C PHE A 349 52.88 -9.39 -2.73
N THR A 350 52.93 -9.00 -1.45
CA THR A 350 52.42 -9.85 -0.37
C THR A 350 50.96 -10.18 -0.65
N ALA A 351 50.53 -11.40 -0.33
CA ALA A 351 49.15 -11.82 -0.57
C ALA A 351 48.19 -10.81 0.09
N PRO A 352 47.35 -10.09 -0.67
CA PRO A 352 46.34 -9.26 -0.04
C PRO A 352 45.39 -10.17 0.74
N PRO A 353 44.89 -9.71 1.90
CA PRO A 353 44.03 -10.50 2.77
C PRO A 353 42.86 -11.09 1.97
N PRO A 354 42.30 -12.24 2.41
CA PRO A 354 41.14 -12.82 1.75
C PRO A 354 40.05 -11.76 1.61
N PRO A 355 39.33 -11.72 0.47
CA PRO A 355 38.23 -10.79 0.32
C PRO A 355 37.26 -11.02 1.49
N GLN A 356 36.81 -9.93 2.13
CA GLN A 356 35.77 -10.07 3.14
C GLN A 356 34.57 -10.80 2.50
N PRO A 357 33.93 -11.73 3.23
CA PRO A 357 32.72 -12.35 2.73
C PRO A 357 31.73 -11.23 2.36
N TYR A 358 31.15 -11.34 1.18
CA TYR A 358 30.07 -10.44 0.78
C TYR A 358 28.94 -10.59 1.81
N PRO A 359 28.34 -9.51 2.32
CA PRO A 359 27.17 -9.61 3.19
C PRO A 359 26.02 -10.37 2.51
#